data_AF-A0A0Q8KGH2-F1
#
_entry.id   AF-A0A0Q8KGH2-F1
#
_cell.length_a   1.000
_cell.length_b   1.000
_cell.length_c   1.000
_cell.angle_alpha   90.00
_cell.angle_beta   90.00
_cell.angle_gamma   90.00
#
_symmetry.space_group_name_H-M   'P 1'
#
loop_
_entity.id
_entity.type
_entity.pdbx_description
1 polymer ?
#
loop_
_entity_poly.entity_id
_entity_poly.type
_entity_poly.pdbx_seq_one_letter_code
_entity_poly.pdbx_strand_id
1 'polypeptide(L)'
;MTIDSAVIIIDEINSFLHPAAVKALLRILQTRYAQHQYIISTHAPEVIGFSNPSTIHLVRRAGYDSSVERLDLDDVGKFREVAEHLGVSMADVFAAERVIWVEGPTEELCFPYLYQQLVGNLPRGTIFTSVAATGDFNSNKRDPAIVYEVYHRLSTAAATLVVSVAFSFDTEKLTENQKTKMTRDSGGLLHFLPRRHLECYLMDPAAIAAFIISKDPSSAETVTPEILEAKLTEVAGEPPFKIPEWKGNIEDEVWLAHVDAANLIARVCGTVSEHRAPFAKKNDTLFLMKHTLEHNPDRLVQLRDYVENLVATIAS
;
A
#
# COMPACT_ATOMS: atom_id res chain seq x y z
N MET A 1 -29.55 38.35 6.03
CA MET A 1 -30.09 37.15 5.38
C MET A 1 -28.97 36.12 5.41
N THR A 2 -29.00 35.18 6.34
CA THR A 2 -28.08 34.03 6.33
C THR A 2 -28.70 32.99 5.40
N ILE A 3 -27.96 32.57 4.38
CA ILE A 3 -28.39 31.52 3.47
C ILE A 3 -28.15 30.19 4.21
N ASP A 4 -29.17 29.34 4.34
CA ASP A 4 -29.07 28.11 5.15
C ASP A 4 -28.50 26.92 4.36
N SER A 5 -28.59 26.91 3.02
CA SER A 5 -27.99 25.88 2.17
C SER A 5 -27.67 26.48 0.80
N ALA A 6 -26.42 26.36 0.39
CA ALA A 6 -25.92 26.98 -0.84
C ALA A 6 -24.84 26.10 -1.46
N VAL A 7 -24.65 26.24 -2.77
CA VAL A 7 -23.47 25.75 -3.47
C VAL A 7 -22.47 26.89 -3.55
N ILE A 8 -21.30 26.69 -2.95
CA ILE A 8 -20.23 27.69 -2.89
C ILE A 8 -19.09 27.19 -3.75
N ILE A 9 -18.76 27.96 -4.79
CA ILE A 9 -17.64 27.68 -5.69
C ILE A 9 -16.48 28.59 -5.28
N ILE A 10 -15.34 28.01 -4.97
CA ILE A 10 -14.12 28.71 -4.61
C ILE A 10 -13.08 28.39 -5.66
N ASP A 11 -12.72 29.40 -6.46
CA ASP A 11 -11.65 29.28 -7.42
C ASP A 11 -10.31 29.59 -6.75
N GLU A 12 -9.37 28.65 -6.80
CA GLU A 12 -8.06 28.67 -6.16
C GLU A 12 -8.08 29.08 -4.67
N ILE A 13 -8.49 28.15 -3.81
CA ILE A 13 -8.62 28.42 -2.37
C ILE A 13 -7.30 28.82 -1.68
N ASN A 14 -6.16 28.44 -2.25
CA ASN A 14 -4.82 28.77 -1.76
C ASN A 14 -4.29 30.12 -2.28
N SER A 15 -5.06 30.87 -3.06
CA SER A 15 -4.62 32.16 -3.60
C SER A 15 -4.23 33.13 -2.47
N PHE A 16 -2.94 33.50 -2.42
CA PHE A 16 -2.33 34.39 -1.41
C PHE A 16 -2.37 33.90 0.04
N LEU A 17 -2.67 32.61 0.29
CA LEU A 17 -2.71 32.05 1.64
C LEU A 17 -1.53 31.10 1.87
N HIS A 18 -0.89 31.24 3.03
CA HIS A 18 0.05 30.23 3.53
C HIS A 18 -0.70 28.90 3.75
N PRO A 19 -0.10 27.72 3.50
CA PRO A 19 -0.78 26.42 3.64
C PRO A 19 -1.50 26.22 4.99
N ALA A 20 -0.89 26.68 6.09
CA ALA A 20 -1.52 26.67 7.42
C ALA A 20 -2.83 27.48 7.50
N ALA A 21 -2.93 28.61 6.79
CA ALA A 21 -4.13 29.43 6.71
C ALA A 21 -5.21 28.76 5.85
N VAL A 22 -4.83 28.07 4.77
CA VAL A 22 -5.75 27.27 3.95
C VAL A 22 -6.33 26.12 4.77
N LYS A 23 -5.50 25.39 5.54
CA LYS A 23 -5.95 24.35 6.47
C LYS A 23 -6.94 24.90 7.50
N ALA A 24 -6.66 26.06 8.09
CA ALA A 24 -7.54 26.72 9.04
C ALA A 24 -8.88 27.13 8.41
N LEU A 25 -8.85 27.67 7.18
CA LEU A 25 -10.04 28.04 6.42
C LEU A 25 -10.91 26.81 6.13
N LEU A 26 -10.34 25.75 5.56
CA LEU A 26 -11.04 24.50 5.27
C LEU A 26 -11.69 23.93 6.53
N ARG A 27 -10.98 23.94 7.67
CA ARG A 27 -11.53 23.52 8.95
C ARG A 27 -12.71 24.38 9.40
N ILE A 28 -12.67 25.69 9.20
CA ILE A 28 -13.81 26.57 9.51
C ILE A 28 -15.01 26.23 8.63
N LEU A 29 -14.80 26.03 7.32
CA LEU A 29 -15.87 25.64 6.38
C LEU A 29 -16.50 24.30 6.78
N GLN A 30 -15.68 23.29 7.08
CA GLN A 30 -16.12 21.96 7.46
C GLN A 30 -16.80 21.88 8.83
N THR A 31 -16.44 22.75 9.79
CA THR A 31 -16.94 22.62 11.18
C THR A 31 -18.01 23.63 11.55
N ARG A 32 -17.97 24.85 10.99
CA ARG A 32 -18.93 25.92 11.31
C ARG A 32 -19.96 26.15 10.21
N TYR A 33 -19.67 25.71 8.98
CA TYR A 33 -20.48 25.98 7.80
C TYR A 33 -20.72 24.71 6.95
N ALA A 34 -20.77 23.54 7.59
CA ALA A 34 -20.88 22.24 6.95
C ALA A 34 -22.17 22.03 6.14
N GLN A 35 -23.19 22.88 6.32
CA GLN A 35 -24.48 22.82 5.64
C GLN A 35 -24.43 23.23 4.15
N HIS A 36 -23.31 23.78 3.68
CA HIS A 36 -23.13 24.16 2.28
C HIS A 36 -22.41 23.07 1.49
N GLN A 37 -22.69 23.00 0.19
CA GLN A 37 -21.87 22.23 -0.74
C GLN A 37 -20.72 23.10 -1.22
N TYR A 38 -19.49 22.60 -1.15
CA TYR A 38 -18.30 23.30 -1.61
C TYR A 38 -17.75 22.65 -2.89
N ILE A 39 -17.49 23.46 -3.90
CA ILE A 39 -16.73 23.08 -5.10
C ILE A 39 -15.47 23.93 -5.08
N ILE A 40 -14.32 23.31 -4.88
CA ILE A 40 -13.05 23.99 -4.68
C ILE A 40 -12.14 23.59 -5.83
N SER A 41 -11.61 24.58 -6.58
CA SER A 41 -10.47 24.35 -7.46
C SER A 41 -9.18 24.63 -6.68
N THR A 42 -8.14 23.86 -7.00
CA THR A 42 -6.83 24.06 -6.40
C THR A 42 -5.72 23.53 -7.29
N HIS A 43 -4.58 24.22 -7.32
CA HIS A 43 -3.31 23.67 -7.83
C HIS A 43 -2.41 23.13 -6.71
N ALA A 44 -2.79 23.32 -5.45
CA ALA A 44 -2.06 22.88 -4.27
C ALA A 44 -2.56 21.50 -3.82
N PRO A 45 -1.78 20.42 -4.02
CA PRO A 45 -2.24 19.07 -3.72
C PRO A 45 -2.63 18.87 -2.26
N GLU A 46 -1.98 19.55 -1.31
CA GLU A 46 -2.29 19.47 0.12
C GLU A 46 -3.71 19.92 0.49
N VAL A 47 -4.36 20.70 -0.36
CA VAL A 47 -5.77 21.06 -0.20
C VAL A 47 -6.66 19.83 -0.32
N ILE A 48 -6.29 18.83 -1.12
CA ILE A 48 -7.03 17.58 -1.26
C ILE A 48 -7.08 16.87 0.10
N GLY A 49 -5.93 16.68 0.74
CA GLY A 49 -5.82 16.09 2.07
C GLY A 49 -6.57 16.87 3.15
N PHE A 50 -6.40 18.19 3.20
CA PHE A 50 -7.08 19.03 4.20
C PHE A 50 -8.60 19.08 4.02
N SER A 51 -9.10 19.01 2.79
CA SER A 51 -10.52 19.20 2.48
C SER A 51 -11.36 17.93 2.66
N ASN A 52 -10.74 16.75 2.74
CA ASN A 52 -11.42 15.44 2.82
C ASN A 52 -12.64 15.38 1.88
N PRO A 53 -12.43 15.56 0.56
CA PRO A 53 -13.50 15.81 -0.38
C PRO A 53 -14.35 14.56 -0.59
N SER A 54 -15.63 14.71 -0.92
CA SER A 54 -16.50 13.59 -1.29
C SER A 54 -16.23 13.08 -2.72
N THR A 55 -15.68 13.94 -3.57
CA THR A 55 -15.35 13.64 -4.98
C THR A 55 -14.17 14.48 -5.41
N ILE A 56 -13.29 13.91 -6.25
CA ILE A 56 -12.16 14.64 -6.84
C ILE A 56 -12.26 14.59 -8.35
N HIS A 57 -12.05 15.73 -8.99
CA HIS A 57 -12.03 15.88 -10.44
C HIS A 57 -10.66 16.40 -10.87
N LEU A 58 -9.93 15.58 -11.62
CA LEU A 58 -8.67 15.96 -12.22
C LEU A 58 -8.95 16.61 -13.57
N VAL A 59 -8.51 17.85 -13.74
CA VAL A 59 -8.57 18.55 -15.02
C VAL A 59 -7.19 18.47 -15.66
N ARG A 60 -7.06 17.74 -16.78
CA ARG A 60 -5.82 17.68 -17.57
C ARG A 60 -5.98 18.55 -18.81
N ARG A 61 -4.92 19.29 -19.18
CA ARG A 61 -4.87 20.06 -20.43
C ARG A 61 -3.97 19.34 -21.44
N ALA A 62 -4.50 19.04 -22.62
CA ALA A 62 -3.75 18.47 -23.74
C ALA A 62 -3.82 19.44 -24.94
N GLY A 63 -2.78 20.24 -25.13
CA GLY A 63 -2.78 21.31 -26.12
C GLY A 63 -3.83 22.39 -25.80
N TYR A 64 -4.83 22.54 -26.68
CA TYR A 64 -5.95 23.48 -26.50
C TYR A 64 -7.19 22.83 -25.88
N ASP A 65 -7.18 21.50 -25.68
CA ASP A 65 -8.30 20.77 -25.10
C ASP A 65 -8.10 20.52 -23.62
N SER A 66 -9.20 20.47 -22.87
CA SER A 66 -9.22 20.07 -21.46
C SER A 66 -10.07 18.83 -21.29
N SER A 67 -9.56 17.83 -20.57
CA SER A 67 -10.30 16.65 -20.17
C SER A 67 -10.51 16.67 -18.66
N VAL A 68 -11.67 16.16 -18.22
CA VAL A 68 -12.00 16.01 -16.81
C VAL A 68 -12.15 14.53 -16.51
N GLU A 69 -11.35 14.04 -15.57
CA GLU A 69 -11.45 12.68 -15.05
C GLU A 69 -11.92 12.75 -13.59
N ARG A 70 -12.92 11.95 -13.23
CA ARG A 70 -13.28 11.74 -11.83
C ARG A 70 -12.33 10.71 -11.23
N LEU A 71 -11.65 11.08 -10.14
CA LEU A 71 -10.85 10.15 -9.36
C LEU A 71 -11.73 9.50 -8.30
N ASP A 72 -11.54 8.19 -8.12
CA ASP A 72 -12.10 7.46 -7.00
C ASP A 72 -11.12 7.56 -5.83
N LEU A 73 -11.61 7.98 -4.65
CA LEU A 73 -10.80 8.13 -3.43
C LEU A 73 -10.18 6.81 -2.98
N ASP A 74 -10.79 5.70 -3.36
CA ASP A 74 -10.33 4.35 -3.04
C ASP A 74 -9.25 3.83 -4.03
N ASP A 75 -9.04 4.55 -5.15
CA ASP A 75 -8.04 4.21 -6.18
C ASP A 75 -6.72 4.97 -5.95
N VAL A 76 -5.95 4.50 -4.95
CA VAL A 76 -4.64 5.05 -4.58
C VAL A 76 -3.67 5.11 -5.77
N GLY A 77 -3.78 4.17 -6.72
CA GLY A 77 -2.94 4.13 -7.91
C GLY A 77 -3.10 5.37 -8.79
N LYS A 78 -4.33 5.85 -8.97
CA LYS A 78 -4.59 7.09 -9.72
C LYS A 78 -4.11 8.33 -9.00
N PHE A 79 -4.22 8.39 -7.67
CA PHE A 79 -3.65 9.51 -6.91
C PHE A 79 -2.14 9.62 -7.08
N ARG A 80 -1.46 8.47 -7.11
CA ARG A 80 -0.03 8.43 -7.37
C ARG A 80 0.33 8.98 -8.75
N GLU A 81 -0.40 8.59 -9.78
CA GLU A 81 -0.20 9.14 -11.14
C GLU A 81 -0.36 10.67 -11.15
N VAL A 82 -1.36 11.18 -10.43
CA VAL A 82 -1.60 12.62 -10.30
C VAL A 82 -0.48 13.31 -9.54
N ALA A 83 -0.03 12.73 -8.42
CA ALA A 83 1.08 13.25 -7.63
C ALA A 83 2.37 13.32 -8.46
N GLU A 84 2.69 12.25 -9.20
CA GLU A 84 3.83 12.18 -10.11
C GLU A 84 3.72 13.23 -11.22
N HIS A 85 2.53 13.43 -11.81
CA HIS A 85 2.30 14.44 -12.85
C HIS A 85 2.45 15.88 -12.32
N LEU A 86 2.05 16.13 -11.08
CA LEU A 86 2.16 17.43 -10.42
C LEU A 86 3.55 17.68 -9.82
N GLY A 87 4.42 16.66 -9.76
CA GLY A 87 5.75 16.76 -9.18
C GLY A 87 5.76 16.90 -7.66
N VAL A 88 4.75 16.34 -7.00
CA VAL A 88 4.47 16.49 -5.56
C VAL A 88 4.46 15.12 -4.89
N SER A 89 4.72 15.07 -3.57
CA SER A 89 4.68 13.80 -2.86
C SER A 89 3.23 13.42 -2.49
N MET A 90 2.96 12.12 -2.34
CA MET A 90 1.68 11.64 -1.80
C MET A 90 1.41 12.17 -0.38
N ALA A 91 2.46 12.38 0.42
CA ALA A 91 2.35 13.01 1.74
C ALA A 91 1.80 14.44 1.64
N ASP A 92 2.24 15.20 0.64
CA ASP A 92 1.71 16.54 0.40
C ASP A 92 0.26 16.45 -0.06
N VAL A 93 -0.07 15.60 -1.05
CA VAL A 93 -1.45 15.42 -1.57
C VAL A 93 -2.44 15.10 -0.45
N PHE A 94 -2.09 14.19 0.45
CA PHE A 94 -2.97 13.78 1.56
C PHE A 94 -2.78 14.62 2.82
N ALA A 95 -1.92 15.65 2.75
CA ALA A 95 -1.52 16.47 3.88
C ALA A 95 -1.22 15.66 5.13
N ALA A 96 -0.45 14.59 4.92
CA ALA A 96 -0.22 13.54 5.88
C ALA A 96 0.56 14.07 7.09
N GLU A 97 0.01 13.86 8.28
CA GLU A 97 0.70 14.12 9.55
C GLU A 97 1.54 12.89 9.94
N ARG A 98 1.20 11.72 9.40
CA ARG A 98 1.77 10.41 9.73
C ARG A 98 2.03 9.63 8.44
N VAL A 99 3.28 9.22 8.22
CA VAL A 99 3.68 8.52 6.99
C VAL A 99 4.30 7.17 7.32
N ILE A 100 3.73 6.10 6.77
CA ILE A 100 4.33 4.76 6.78
C ILE A 100 4.96 4.52 5.42
N TRP A 101 6.28 4.52 5.39
CA TRP A 101 7.06 4.15 4.21
C TRP A 101 7.10 2.63 4.07
N VAL A 102 6.61 2.12 2.95
CA VAL A 102 6.65 0.68 2.63
C VAL A 102 7.59 0.38 1.48
N GLU A 103 7.98 -0.89 1.34
CA GLU A 103 8.94 -1.31 0.31
C GLU A 103 8.50 -1.00 -1.12
N GLY A 104 7.23 -1.29 -1.42
CA GLY A 104 6.73 -1.25 -2.78
C GLY A 104 5.25 -0.90 -2.90
N PRO A 105 4.78 -0.75 -4.15
CA PRO A 105 3.39 -0.42 -4.43
C PRO A 105 2.41 -1.51 -3.98
N THR A 106 2.89 -2.74 -3.79
CA THR A 106 2.05 -3.85 -3.32
C THR A 106 1.57 -3.60 -1.88
N GLU A 107 2.50 -3.31 -0.97
CA GLU A 107 2.21 -3.04 0.44
C GLU A 107 1.43 -1.71 0.59
N GLU A 108 1.72 -0.73 -0.27
CA GLU A 108 1.04 0.57 -0.31
C GLU A 108 -0.47 0.42 -0.55
N LEU A 109 -0.88 -0.62 -1.28
CA LEU A 109 -2.29 -0.97 -1.49
C LEU A 109 -2.81 -1.95 -0.43
N CYS A 110 -2.03 -2.99 -0.12
CA CYS A 110 -2.49 -4.12 0.68
C CYS A 110 -2.63 -3.77 2.17
N PHE A 111 -1.70 -3.01 2.76
CA PHE A 111 -1.75 -2.68 4.18
C PHE A 111 -2.93 -1.80 4.56
N PRO A 112 -3.22 -0.66 3.88
CA PRO A 112 -4.40 0.14 4.21
C PRO A 112 -5.70 -0.64 3.99
N TYR A 113 -5.77 -1.44 2.91
CA TYR A 113 -6.93 -2.30 2.66
C TYR A 113 -7.15 -3.31 3.79
N LEU A 114 -6.10 -4.04 4.20
CA LEU A 114 -6.16 -5.00 5.30
C LEU A 114 -6.60 -4.34 6.61
N TYR A 115 -5.99 -3.21 6.95
CA TYR A 115 -6.29 -2.46 8.17
C TYR A 115 -7.76 -2.02 8.19
N GLN A 116 -8.25 -1.50 7.07
CA GLN A 116 -9.65 -1.09 6.94
C GLN A 116 -10.63 -2.24 7.15
N GLN A 117 -10.34 -3.42 6.59
CA GLN A 117 -11.23 -4.57 6.67
C GLN A 117 -11.22 -5.25 8.04
N LEU A 118 -10.06 -5.33 8.71
CA LEU A 118 -9.90 -6.13 9.94
C LEU A 118 -9.79 -5.33 11.24
N VAL A 119 -9.46 -4.04 11.18
CA VAL A 119 -9.26 -3.18 12.36
C VAL A 119 -10.25 -2.00 12.36
N GLY A 120 -10.35 -1.31 11.23
CA GLY A 120 -11.25 -0.17 11.05
C GLY A 120 -10.57 0.99 10.33
N ASN A 121 -11.08 2.21 10.53
CA ASN A 121 -10.53 3.37 9.82
C ASN A 121 -9.12 3.73 10.32
N LEU A 122 -8.22 4.05 9.39
CA LEU A 122 -6.90 4.59 9.73
C LEU A 122 -7.04 5.87 10.56
N PRO A 123 -6.10 6.13 11.50
CA PRO A 123 -6.01 7.43 12.14
C PRO A 123 -5.91 8.55 11.10
N ARG A 124 -6.55 9.69 11.39
CA ARG A 124 -6.57 10.82 10.46
C ARG A 124 -5.15 11.29 10.11
N GLY A 125 -4.93 11.60 8.84
CA GLY A 125 -3.63 12.06 8.35
C GLY A 125 -2.56 10.96 8.27
N THR A 126 -2.95 9.68 8.41
CA THR A 126 -2.07 8.53 8.17
C THR A 126 -2.14 8.08 6.73
N ILE A 127 -0.98 7.96 6.08
CA ILE A 127 -0.86 7.32 4.76
C ILE A 127 0.19 6.21 4.77
N PHE A 128 -0.02 5.21 3.92
CA PHE A 128 1.04 4.31 3.47
C PHE A 128 1.52 4.81 2.11
N THR A 129 2.84 4.88 1.91
CA THR A 129 3.43 5.26 0.63
C THR A 129 4.69 4.46 0.40
N SER A 130 4.89 3.98 -0.82
CA SER A 130 6.12 3.25 -1.15
C SER A 130 7.31 4.18 -1.26
N VAL A 131 8.49 3.66 -0.93
CA VAL A 131 9.75 4.30 -1.27
C VAL A 131 9.90 4.34 -2.79
N ALA A 132 10.09 5.53 -3.36
CA ALA A 132 10.28 5.70 -4.80
C ALA A 132 11.52 4.94 -5.29
N ALA A 133 11.34 4.30 -6.45
CA ALA A 133 12.41 3.67 -7.21
C ALA A 133 13.22 4.74 -7.95
N THR A 134 13.95 5.60 -7.24
CA THR A 134 14.86 6.53 -7.92
C THR A 134 16.03 5.72 -8.46
N GLY A 135 16.08 5.57 -9.78
CA GLY A 135 17.04 4.75 -10.53
C GLY A 135 18.52 5.13 -10.41
N ASP A 136 18.92 5.90 -9.40
CA ASP A 136 20.30 6.36 -9.15
C ASP A 136 20.94 5.80 -7.87
N PHE A 137 20.26 4.95 -7.10
CA PHE A 137 20.90 4.21 -5.98
C PHE A 137 21.63 2.99 -6.51
N ASN A 138 22.82 3.24 -7.06
CA ASN A 138 23.61 2.28 -7.80
C ASN A 138 24.19 1.16 -6.89
N SER A 139 23.45 0.07 -6.69
CA SER A 139 23.94 -1.33 -6.63
C SER A 139 22.81 -2.33 -6.33
N ASN A 140 23.01 -3.57 -6.81
CA ASN A 140 22.08 -4.69 -6.69
C ASN A 140 21.69 -4.99 -5.24
N LYS A 141 20.38 -4.92 -4.97
CA LYS A 141 19.67 -5.01 -3.67
C LYS A 141 19.72 -3.72 -2.85
N ARG A 142 18.54 -3.10 -2.72
CA ARG A 142 18.27 -1.94 -1.87
C ARG A 142 18.54 -2.34 -0.42
N ASP A 143 19.66 -1.93 0.15
CA ASP A 143 19.90 -2.11 1.58
C ASP A 143 18.83 -1.31 2.35
N PRO A 144 17.95 -1.96 3.14
CA PRO A 144 16.89 -1.26 3.84
C PRO A 144 17.42 -0.16 4.77
N ALA A 145 18.66 -0.24 5.27
CA ALA A 145 19.27 0.82 6.07
C ALA A 145 19.55 2.08 5.26
N ILE A 146 20.03 1.94 4.02
CA ILE A 146 20.31 3.08 3.14
C ILE A 146 19.01 3.76 2.72
N VAL A 147 18.01 2.95 2.34
CA VAL A 147 16.67 3.47 1.99
C VAL A 147 16.06 4.21 3.18
N TYR A 148 16.10 3.61 4.36
CA TYR A 148 15.68 4.26 5.60
C TYR A 148 16.39 5.60 5.79
N GLU A 149 17.72 5.66 5.71
CA GLU A 149 18.49 6.88 5.94
C GLU A 149 18.08 8.02 4.99
N VAL A 150 17.92 7.72 3.70
CA VAL A 150 17.50 8.68 2.69
C VAL A 150 16.10 9.21 2.99
N TYR A 151 15.13 8.33 3.16
CA TYR A 151 13.73 8.73 3.34
C TYR A 151 13.47 9.35 4.71
N HIS A 152 14.23 8.95 5.74
CA HIS A 152 14.22 9.62 7.03
C HIS A 152 14.74 11.05 6.90
N ARG A 153 15.86 11.27 6.19
CA ARG A 153 16.37 12.63 5.92
C ARG A 153 15.37 13.46 5.12
N LEU A 154 14.75 12.90 4.09
CA LEU A 154 13.73 13.59 3.32
C LEU A 154 12.51 13.95 4.18
N SER A 155 12.02 13.00 4.98
CA SER A 155 10.87 13.22 5.86
C SER A 155 11.16 14.29 6.93
N THR A 156 12.40 14.36 7.42
CA THR A 156 12.81 15.37 8.41
C THR A 156 13.15 16.73 7.81
N ALA A 157 13.65 16.78 6.56
CA ALA A 157 14.05 18.03 5.89
C ALA A 157 12.93 18.68 5.06
N ALA A 158 11.99 17.90 4.51
CA ALA A 158 10.92 18.38 3.63
C ALA A 158 9.65 18.80 4.39
N ALA A 159 9.50 18.41 5.64
CA ALA A 159 8.22 18.51 6.34
C ALA A 159 8.03 19.82 7.09
N THR A 160 7.09 20.64 6.61
CA THR A 160 6.39 21.61 7.48
C THR A 160 5.22 20.98 8.25
N LEU A 161 4.80 19.75 7.89
CA LEU A 161 3.56 19.10 8.36
C LEU A 161 3.69 17.61 8.78
N VAL A 162 4.69 16.86 8.31
CA VAL A 162 4.90 15.45 8.73
C VAL A 162 5.46 15.43 10.15
N VAL A 163 4.69 14.87 11.09
CA VAL A 163 5.03 14.86 12.51
C VAL A 163 5.58 13.50 12.93
N SER A 164 5.13 12.41 12.32
CA SER A 164 5.55 11.04 12.67
C SER A 164 5.77 10.17 11.44
N VAL A 165 6.81 9.33 11.48
CA VAL A 165 7.17 8.41 10.39
C VAL A 165 7.50 7.03 10.90
N ALA A 166 7.15 6.00 10.14
CA ALA A 166 7.61 4.63 10.32
C ALA A 166 7.97 4.01 8.97
N PHE A 167 8.77 2.95 9.00
CA PHE A 167 9.25 2.25 7.82
C PHE A 167 8.95 0.76 7.97
N SER A 168 8.45 0.12 6.92
CA SER A 168 8.17 -1.31 6.89
C SER A 168 8.72 -1.94 5.62
N PHE A 169 9.64 -2.90 5.78
CA PHE A 169 10.27 -3.59 4.66
C PHE A 169 10.17 -5.11 4.76
N ASP A 170 10.34 -5.79 3.62
CA ASP A 170 10.50 -7.23 3.57
C ASP A 170 11.77 -7.65 4.34
N THR A 171 11.79 -8.86 4.90
CA THR A 171 13.01 -9.37 5.53
C THR A 171 14.01 -9.87 4.49
N GLU A 172 13.52 -10.30 3.33
CA GLU A 172 14.32 -10.93 2.28
C GLU A 172 15.24 -12.04 2.80
N LYS A 173 16.55 -11.78 2.94
CA LYS A 173 17.54 -12.73 3.47
C LYS A 173 18.22 -12.22 4.75
N LEU A 174 17.62 -11.22 5.41
CA LEU A 174 18.13 -10.65 6.64
C LEU A 174 17.96 -11.63 7.80
N THR A 175 19.02 -11.77 8.59
CA THR A 175 18.99 -12.52 9.86
C THR A 175 18.31 -11.70 10.96
N GLU A 176 17.81 -12.36 12.00
CA GLU A 176 17.24 -11.68 13.19
C GLU A 176 18.20 -10.66 13.82
N ASN A 177 19.50 -10.98 13.84
CA ASN A 177 20.52 -10.06 14.35
C ASN A 177 20.66 -8.80 13.49
N GLN A 178 20.56 -8.92 12.17
CA GLN A 178 20.55 -7.76 11.28
C GLN A 178 19.30 -6.92 11.46
N LYS A 179 18.11 -7.54 11.47
CA LYS A 179 16.83 -6.85 11.70
C LYS A 179 16.83 -6.11 13.04
N THR A 180 17.24 -6.77 14.12
CA THR A 180 17.32 -6.18 15.47
C THR A 180 18.30 -5.01 15.50
N LYS A 181 19.48 -5.17 14.90
CA LYS A 181 20.47 -4.09 14.79
C LYS A 181 19.90 -2.89 14.04
N MET A 182 19.31 -3.08 12.87
CA MET A 182 18.76 -2.00 12.04
C MET A 182 17.56 -1.31 12.72
N THR A 183 16.71 -2.08 13.42
CA THR A 183 15.60 -1.54 14.22
C THR A 183 16.12 -0.66 15.36
N ARG A 184 17.17 -1.11 16.07
CA ARG A 184 17.79 -0.32 17.12
C ARG A 184 18.48 0.94 16.58
N ASP A 185 19.26 0.79 15.51
CA ASP A 185 20.05 1.88 14.93
C ASP A 185 19.15 2.96 14.27
N SER A 186 17.91 2.62 13.90
CA SER A 186 16.86 3.55 13.46
C SER A 186 16.03 4.16 14.60
N GLY A 187 16.36 3.89 15.86
CA GLY A 187 15.58 4.37 17.00
C GLY A 187 14.17 3.76 17.10
N GLY A 188 13.97 2.58 16.50
CA GLY A 188 12.69 1.88 16.50
C GLY A 188 11.73 2.27 15.38
N LEU A 189 12.15 3.13 14.44
CA LEU A 189 11.31 3.56 13.31
C LEU A 189 11.27 2.54 12.16
N LEU A 190 12.26 1.65 12.09
CA LEU A 190 12.37 0.63 11.05
C LEU A 190 11.79 -0.70 11.53
N HIS A 191 10.77 -1.18 10.81
CA HIS A 191 10.08 -2.42 11.05
C HIS A 191 10.27 -3.38 9.88
N PHE A 192 10.20 -4.67 10.19
CA PHE A 192 10.31 -5.74 9.20
C PHE A 192 9.15 -6.71 9.35
N LEU A 193 8.66 -7.23 8.23
CA LEU A 193 7.63 -8.26 8.25
C LEU A 193 8.07 -9.48 9.08
N PRO A 194 7.14 -10.14 9.80
CA PRO A 194 7.42 -11.42 10.46
C PRO A 194 7.81 -12.56 9.50
N ARG A 195 7.34 -12.49 8.25
CA ARG A 195 7.67 -13.43 7.16
C ARG A 195 8.48 -12.73 6.07
N ARG A 196 9.09 -13.53 5.18
CA ARG A 196 10.05 -13.04 4.19
C ARG A 196 9.60 -11.82 3.39
N HIS A 197 8.39 -11.89 2.87
CA HIS A 197 7.72 -10.82 2.12
C HIS A 197 6.20 -11.04 2.20
N LEU A 198 5.40 -10.10 1.69
CA LEU A 198 3.94 -10.11 1.83
C LEU A 198 3.27 -11.39 1.30
N GLU A 199 3.72 -11.94 0.17
CA GLU A 199 3.10 -13.13 -0.43
C GLU A 199 3.22 -14.38 0.45
N CYS A 200 4.11 -14.41 1.45
CA CYS A 200 4.17 -15.50 2.42
C CYS A 200 2.92 -15.61 3.29
N TYR A 201 2.10 -14.56 3.39
CA TYR A 201 0.80 -14.59 4.08
C TYR A 201 -0.34 -15.07 3.18
N LEU A 202 -0.09 -15.18 1.87
CA LEU A 202 -1.09 -15.43 0.83
C LEU A 202 -0.90 -16.79 0.17
N MET A 203 -0.20 -17.72 0.84
CA MET A 203 0.02 -19.09 0.40
C MET A 203 -1.25 -19.94 0.52
N ASP A 204 -2.35 -19.53 -0.10
CA ASP A 204 -3.69 -20.11 0.00
C ASP A 204 -4.07 -20.82 -1.31
N PRO A 205 -4.14 -22.16 -1.35
CA PRO A 205 -4.52 -22.89 -2.55
C PRO A 205 -5.88 -22.46 -3.13
N ALA A 206 -6.86 -22.11 -2.29
CA ALA A 206 -8.18 -21.69 -2.73
C ALA A 206 -8.14 -20.30 -3.38
N ALA A 207 -7.42 -19.35 -2.78
CA ALA A 207 -7.26 -18.02 -3.37
C ALA A 207 -6.47 -18.05 -4.68
N ILE A 208 -5.45 -18.91 -4.77
CA ILE A 208 -4.64 -19.07 -5.98
C ILE A 208 -5.47 -19.75 -7.10
N ALA A 209 -6.30 -20.75 -6.77
CA ALA A 209 -7.22 -21.36 -7.73
C ALA A 209 -8.21 -20.31 -8.28
N ALA A 210 -8.84 -19.54 -7.39
CA ALA A 210 -9.77 -18.47 -7.79
C ALA A 210 -9.08 -17.41 -8.66
N PHE A 211 -7.83 -17.06 -8.37
CA PHE A 211 -7.03 -16.17 -9.20
C PHE A 211 -6.83 -16.71 -10.61
N ILE A 212 -6.40 -17.97 -10.75
CA ILE A 212 -6.21 -18.60 -12.05
C ILE A 212 -7.52 -18.60 -12.85
N ILE A 213 -8.63 -19.02 -12.22
CA ILE A 213 -9.95 -19.07 -12.86
C ILE A 213 -10.42 -17.67 -13.27
N SER A 214 -10.14 -16.63 -12.48
CA SER A 214 -10.51 -15.26 -12.82
C SER A 214 -9.82 -14.75 -14.10
N LYS A 215 -8.58 -15.18 -14.35
CA LYS A 215 -7.80 -14.81 -15.55
C LYS A 215 -8.04 -15.76 -16.72
N ASP A 216 -8.36 -17.02 -16.44
CA ASP A 216 -8.67 -18.04 -17.41
C ASP A 216 -9.93 -18.83 -17.02
N PRO A 217 -11.13 -18.30 -17.32
CA PRO A 217 -12.39 -18.95 -16.95
C PRO A 217 -12.57 -20.36 -17.52
N SER A 218 -11.85 -20.69 -18.61
CA SER A 218 -11.91 -22.04 -19.20
C SER A 218 -11.28 -23.12 -18.31
N SER A 219 -10.49 -22.72 -17.32
CA SER A 219 -9.83 -23.62 -16.36
C SER A 219 -10.69 -23.99 -15.15
N ALA A 220 -11.92 -23.48 -15.04
CA ALA A 220 -12.79 -23.68 -13.87
C ALA A 220 -13.09 -25.15 -13.54
N GLU A 221 -13.13 -26.02 -14.56
CA GLU A 221 -13.37 -27.47 -14.36
C GLU A 221 -12.08 -28.25 -14.03
N THR A 222 -10.90 -27.68 -14.31
CA THR A 222 -9.62 -28.38 -14.20
C THR A 222 -8.74 -27.86 -13.07
N VAL A 223 -9.03 -26.68 -12.53
CA VAL A 223 -8.26 -26.02 -11.48
C VAL A 223 -9.04 -26.05 -10.18
N THR A 224 -8.57 -26.84 -9.20
CA THR A 224 -9.18 -26.95 -7.87
C THR A 224 -8.17 -26.66 -6.77
N PRO A 225 -8.62 -26.27 -5.55
CA PRO A 225 -7.72 -26.05 -4.41
C PRO A 225 -6.82 -27.25 -4.10
N GLU A 226 -7.32 -28.48 -4.26
CA GLU A 226 -6.55 -29.71 -3.99
C GLU A 226 -5.43 -29.90 -5.02
N ILE A 227 -5.67 -29.58 -6.29
CA ILE A 227 -4.65 -29.59 -7.34
C ILE A 227 -3.60 -28.53 -7.04
N LEU A 228 -4.02 -27.34 -6.60
CA LEU A 228 -3.10 -26.26 -6.23
C LEU A 228 -2.25 -26.64 -5.02
N GLU A 229 -2.84 -27.23 -3.98
CA GLU A 229 -2.13 -27.68 -2.79
C GLU A 229 -1.08 -28.74 -3.13
N ALA A 230 -1.44 -29.74 -3.93
CA ALA A 230 -0.51 -30.75 -4.40
C ALA A 230 0.63 -30.14 -5.22
N LYS A 231 0.32 -29.22 -6.14
CA LYS A 231 1.34 -28.57 -6.98
C LYS A 231 2.24 -27.62 -6.19
N LEU A 232 1.69 -26.87 -5.24
CA LEU A 232 2.47 -26.02 -4.34
C LEU A 232 3.44 -26.86 -3.52
N THR A 233 2.98 -27.98 -2.96
CA THR A 233 3.80 -28.90 -2.17
C THR A 233 4.91 -29.53 -3.02
N GLU A 234 4.60 -29.95 -4.24
CA GLU A 234 5.57 -30.47 -5.21
C GLU A 234 6.66 -29.43 -5.50
N VAL A 235 6.28 -28.24 -5.95
CA VAL A 235 7.22 -27.18 -6.37
C VAL A 235 8.01 -26.63 -5.18
N ALA A 236 7.42 -26.55 -3.99
CA ALA A 236 8.11 -26.20 -2.75
C ALA A 236 9.20 -27.21 -2.38
N GLY A 237 9.03 -28.48 -2.76
CA GLY A 237 10.01 -29.55 -2.59
C GLY A 237 11.18 -29.52 -3.58
N GLU A 238 11.21 -28.57 -4.51
CA GLU A 238 12.23 -28.43 -5.54
C GLU A 238 13.11 -27.17 -5.36
N PRO A 239 14.37 -27.17 -5.80
CA PRO A 239 15.15 -25.94 -5.91
C PRO A 239 14.47 -24.89 -6.81
N PRO A 240 14.53 -23.59 -6.48
CA PRO A 240 15.20 -22.98 -5.32
C PRO A 240 14.34 -22.92 -4.04
N PHE A 241 13.13 -23.47 -4.03
CA PHE A 241 12.16 -23.34 -2.92
C PHE A 241 12.36 -24.36 -1.80
N LYS A 242 13.04 -25.47 -2.10
CA LYS A 242 13.45 -26.49 -1.12
C LYS A 242 14.55 -25.94 -0.20
N ILE A 243 14.13 -25.28 0.86
CA ILE A 243 14.98 -24.75 1.93
C ILE A 243 15.01 -25.73 3.12
N PRO A 244 15.99 -25.62 4.05
CA PRO A 244 16.14 -26.54 5.20
C PRO A 244 14.88 -26.71 6.06
N GLU A 245 14.06 -25.67 6.14
CA GLU A 245 12.82 -25.60 6.91
C GLU A 245 11.68 -26.42 6.29
N TRP A 246 11.81 -26.83 5.02
CA TRP A 246 10.75 -27.54 4.30
C TRP A 246 10.51 -28.96 4.83
N LYS A 247 9.27 -29.22 5.28
CA LYS A 247 8.84 -30.51 5.84
C LYS A 247 7.67 -31.15 5.08
N GLY A 248 7.39 -30.70 3.85
CA GLY A 248 6.25 -31.20 3.08
C GLY A 248 4.91 -30.58 3.48
N ASN A 249 4.91 -29.45 4.18
CA ASN A 249 3.71 -28.74 4.61
C ASN A 249 3.81 -27.25 4.23
N ILE A 250 2.90 -26.79 3.36
CA ILE A 250 2.84 -25.40 2.91
C ILE A 250 2.29 -24.43 3.97
N GLU A 251 1.81 -24.94 5.11
CA GLU A 251 1.32 -24.16 6.23
C GLU A 251 2.34 -24.06 7.38
N ASP A 252 3.50 -24.70 7.27
CA ASP A 252 4.53 -24.63 8.30
C ASP A 252 5.04 -23.18 8.45
N GLU A 253 4.85 -22.61 9.64
CA GLU A 253 5.17 -21.20 9.93
C GLU A 253 6.66 -20.89 9.77
N VAL A 254 7.54 -21.85 10.09
CA VAL A 254 8.98 -21.68 10.00
C VAL A 254 9.41 -21.64 8.53
N TRP A 255 8.80 -22.48 7.68
CA TRP A 255 9.00 -22.44 6.23
C TRP A 255 8.44 -21.17 5.61
N LEU A 256 7.22 -20.77 5.97
CA LEU A 256 6.57 -19.54 5.48
C LEU A 256 7.35 -18.27 5.85
N ALA A 257 8.10 -18.29 6.96
CA ALA A 257 8.98 -17.19 7.32
C ALA A 257 10.16 -16.98 6.36
N HIS A 258 10.56 -17.99 5.57
CA HIS A 258 11.81 -17.97 4.79
C HIS A 258 11.64 -18.23 3.29
N VAL A 259 10.57 -18.91 2.87
CA VAL A 259 10.34 -19.24 1.46
C VAL A 259 10.14 -17.99 0.60
N ASP A 260 10.57 -18.06 -0.66
CA ASP A 260 10.23 -17.07 -1.68
C ASP A 260 8.82 -17.34 -2.24
N ALA A 261 7.79 -17.04 -1.45
CA ALA A 261 6.40 -17.34 -1.83
C ALA A 261 5.96 -16.61 -3.12
N ALA A 262 6.53 -15.45 -3.44
CA ALA A 262 6.15 -14.67 -4.61
C ALA A 262 6.55 -15.41 -5.90
N ASN A 263 7.80 -15.91 -5.96
CA ASN A 263 8.27 -16.70 -7.09
C ASN A 263 7.65 -18.11 -7.10
N LEU A 264 7.34 -18.69 -5.93
CA LEU A 264 6.67 -19.98 -5.83
C LEU A 264 5.26 -19.92 -6.44
N ILE A 265 4.45 -18.94 -6.02
CA ILE A 265 3.11 -18.70 -6.57
C ILE A 265 3.21 -18.41 -8.06
N ALA A 266 4.15 -17.56 -8.50
CA ALA A 266 4.35 -17.29 -9.93
C ALA A 266 4.64 -18.55 -10.75
N ARG A 267 5.51 -19.45 -10.26
CA ARG A 267 5.85 -20.70 -10.93
C ARG A 267 4.66 -21.65 -10.98
N VAL A 268 3.89 -21.77 -9.89
CA VAL A 268 2.72 -22.66 -9.81
C VAL A 268 1.61 -22.15 -10.71
N CYS A 269 1.27 -20.85 -10.66
CA CYS A 269 0.29 -20.26 -11.57
C CYS A 269 0.69 -20.47 -13.03
N GLY A 270 1.97 -20.23 -13.38
CA GLY A 270 2.48 -20.46 -14.73
C GLY A 270 2.36 -21.93 -15.18
N THR A 271 2.65 -22.87 -14.29
CA THR A 271 2.61 -24.30 -14.62
C THR A 271 1.19 -24.83 -14.75
N VAL A 272 0.31 -24.51 -13.78
CA VAL A 272 -1.08 -25.01 -13.74
C VAL A 272 -1.93 -24.37 -14.84
N SER A 273 -1.71 -23.10 -15.17
CA SER A 273 -2.49 -22.41 -16.20
C SER A 273 -1.91 -22.51 -17.61
N GLU A 274 -0.79 -23.24 -17.80
CA GLU A 274 -0.03 -23.24 -19.05
C GLU A 274 0.32 -21.81 -19.50
N HIS A 275 0.73 -20.97 -18.54
CA HIS A 275 1.04 -19.55 -18.71
C HIS A 275 -0.11 -18.64 -19.18
N ARG A 276 -1.36 -19.10 -19.17
CA ARG A 276 -2.55 -18.26 -19.48
C ARG A 276 -2.93 -17.33 -18.34
N ALA A 277 -2.58 -17.67 -17.10
CA ALA A 277 -2.82 -16.86 -15.91
C ALA A 277 -1.51 -16.63 -15.12
N PRO A 278 -0.53 -15.88 -15.68
CA PRO A 278 0.70 -15.56 -14.96
C PRO A 278 0.40 -14.65 -13.76
N PHE A 279 1.10 -14.91 -12.65
CA PHE A 279 1.03 -14.09 -11.45
C PHE A 279 2.18 -13.08 -11.42
N ALA A 280 1.83 -11.81 -11.18
CA ALA A 280 2.75 -10.70 -11.02
C ALA A 280 2.50 -10.00 -9.67
N LYS A 281 3.48 -10.08 -8.76
CA LYS A 281 3.36 -9.58 -7.37
C LYS A 281 2.92 -8.11 -7.23
N LYS A 282 3.21 -7.28 -8.22
CA LYS A 282 2.83 -5.85 -8.20
C LYS A 282 1.34 -5.62 -8.47
N ASN A 283 0.72 -6.49 -9.26
CA ASN A 283 -0.61 -6.26 -9.81
C ASN A 283 -1.64 -7.23 -9.21
N ASP A 284 -1.20 -8.43 -8.82
CA ASP A 284 -2.09 -9.55 -8.53
C ASP A 284 -2.17 -9.88 -7.03
N THR A 285 -1.22 -9.43 -6.21
CA THR A 285 -1.20 -9.73 -4.77
C THR A 285 -2.46 -9.22 -4.03
N LEU A 286 -3.00 -8.06 -4.42
CA LEU A 286 -4.24 -7.54 -3.84
C LEU A 286 -5.44 -8.47 -4.09
N PHE A 287 -5.51 -9.13 -5.25
CA PHE A 287 -6.56 -10.11 -5.53
C PHE A 287 -6.51 -11.26 -4.52
N LEU A 288 -5.32 -11.84 -4.32
CA LEU A 288 -5.13 -12.94 -3.37
C LEU A 288 -5.51 -12.51 -1.95
N MET A 289 -5.12 -11.31 -1.53
CA MET A 289 -5.47 -10.78 -0.21
C MET A 289 -6.97 -10.62 -0.03
N LYS A 290 -7.68 -10.03 -1.01
CA LYS A 290 -9.14 -9.88 -0.99
C LYS A 290 -9.84 -11.23 -0.85
N HIS A 291 -9.47 -12.18 -1.70
CA HIS A 291 -10.07 -13.51 -1.67
C HIS A 291 -9.78 -14.25 -0.35
N THR A 292 -8.55 -14.13 0.17
CA THR A 292 -8.17 -14.72 1.46
C THR A 292 -8.96 -14.08 2.61
N LEU A 293 -9.18 -12.77 2.61
CA LEU A 293 -9.99 -12.09 3.63
C LEU A 293 -11.45 -12.54 3.63
N GLU A 294 -12.03 -12.74 2.45
CA GLU A 294 -13.42 -13.16 2.32
C GLU A 294 -13.66 -14.61 2.77
N HIS A 295 -12.70 -15.50 2.54
CA HIS A 295 -12.91 -16.95 2.70
C HIS A 295 -12.11 -17.57 3.87
N ASN A 296 -10.97 -16.98 4.24
CA ASN A 296 -10.10 -17.50 5.28
C ASN A 296 -9.30 -16.38 6.01
N PRO A 297 -10.00 -15.45 6.69
CA PRO A 297 -9.38 -14.28 7.31
C PRO A 297 -8.38 -14.63 8.42
N ASP A 298 -8.51 -15.81 9.06
CA ASP A 298 -7.63 -16.26 10.13
C ASP A 298 -6.17 -16.39 9.69
N ARG A 299 -5.91 -16.68 8.40
CA ARG A 299 -4.54 -16.73 7.86
C ARG A 299 -3.83 -15.38 7.87
N LEU A 300 -4.60 -14.29 7.89
CA LEU A 300 -4.08 -12.93 7.85
C LEU A 300 -3.96 -12.30 9.23
N VAL A 301 -4.26 -13.01 10.32
CA VAL A 301 -4.15 -12.51 11.70
C VAL A 301 -2.75 -11.99 12.01
N GLN A 302 -1.70 -12.75 11.67
CA GLN A 302 -0.32 -12.31 11.91
C GLN A 302 0.05 -11.04 11.13
N LEU A 303 -0.45 -10.91 9.90
CA LEU A 303 -0.22 -9.71 9.08
C LEU A 303 -1.03 -8.52 9.62
N ARG A 304 -2.29 -8.75 10.02
CA ARG A 304 -3.13 -7.74 10.67
C ARG A 304 -2.43 -7.20 11.91
N ASP A 305 -1.98 -8.08 12.80
CA ASP A 305 -1.31 -7.68 14.05
C ASP A 305 -0.03 -6.88 13.77
N TYR A 306 0.72 -7.26 12.74
CA TYR A 306 1.88 -6.50 12.29
C TYR A 306 1.50 -5.09 11.82
N VAL A 307 0.53 -4.97 10.92
CA VAL A 307 0.10 -3.67 10.36
C VAL A 307 -0.55 -2.80 11.44
N GLU A 308 -1.32 -3.40 12.36
CA GLU A 308 -1.92 -2.69 13.49
C GLU A 308 -0.86 -2.09 14.41
N ASN A 309 0.15 -2.88 14.79
CA ASN A 309 1.27 -2.40 15.59
C ASN A 309 2.06 -1.31 14.86
N LEU A 310 2.25 -1.45 13.54
CA LEU A 310 2.93 -0.44 12.71
C LEU A 310 2.17 0.88 12.65
N VAL A 311 0.83 0.86 12.61
CA VAL A 311 0.01 2.09 12.68
C VAL A 311 0.05 2.67 14.10
N ALA A 312 0.08 1.84 15.14
CA ALA A 312 0.14 2.29 16.53
C ALA A 312 1.44 3.06 16.84
N THR A 313 2.57 2.71 16.21
CA THR A 313 3.88 3.38 16.47
C THR A 313 3.91 4.85 16.03
N ILE A 314 3.04 5.25 15.11
CA ILE A 314 2.94 6.63 14.62
C ILE A 314 1.67 7.35 15.05
N ALA A 315 0.73 6.64 15.70
CA ALA A 315 -0.53 7.20 16.16
C ALA A 315 -0.38 8.09 17.41
N SER A 316 0.68 7.88 18.19
CA SER A 316 1.01 8.60 19.43
C SER A 316 1.43 10.04 19.23
#